data_AF-A0A6B3H048-F1
#
_entry.id   AF-A0A6B3H048-F1
#
_cell.length_a   1.000
_cell.length_b   1.000
_cell.length_c   1.000
_cell.angle_alpha   90.00
_cell.angle_beta   90.00
_cell.angle_gamma   90.00
#
_symmetry.space_group_name_H-M   'P 1'
#
loop_
_entity.id
_entity.type
_entity.pdbx_description
1 polymer ?
#
loop_
_entity_poly.entity_id
_entity_poly.type
_entity_poly.pdbx_seq_one_letter_code
_entity_poly.pdbx_strand_id
1 'polypeptide(L)'
;AAVFAAGAGPNSGTARKDSVDRGAAVLFADAAQAAGVRRYIVVSSMGADPDHPGDEVFDVYLRAKGAADADVRSRSALDWTILRPGML
;
A
#
# COMPACT_ATOMS: atom_id res chain seq x y z
N ALA A 1 -12.35 -6.13 11.31
CA ALA A 1 -11.15 -6.22 10.46
C ALA A 1 -11.33 -5.25 9.30
N ALA A 2 -10.24 -4.68 8.80
CA ALA A 2 -10.25 -3.74 7.68
C ALA A 2 -9.35 -4.27 6.56
N VAL A 3 -9.78 -4.13 5.30
CA VAL A 3 -9.03 -4.62 4.14
C VAL A 3 -8.86 -3.48 3.13
N PHE A 4 -7.63 -3.07 2.87
CA PHE A 4 -7.31 -2.17 1.78
C PHE A 4 -6.94 -2.99 0.53
N ALA A 5 -7.86 -2.99 -0.45
CA ALA A 5 -7.65 -3.64 -1.74
C ALA A 5 -7.75 -2.66 -2.92
N ALA A 6 -7.92 -1.37 -2.64
CA ALA A 6 -7.93 -0.34 -3.68
C ALA A 6 -6.53 -0.14 -4.27
N GLY A 7 -6.49 0.26 -5.53
CA GLY A 7 -5.26 0.66 -6.22
C GLY A 7 -5.58 1.71 -7.26
N ALA A 8 -4.55 2.41 -7.74
CA ALA A 8 -4.73 3.45 -8.76
C ALA A 8 -5.28 2.91 -10.11
N GLY A 9 -5.19 1.60 -10.31
CA GLY A 9 -5.60 0.90 -11.53
C GLY A 9 -4.57 1.01 -12.66
N PRO A 10 -4.71 0.18 -13.70
CA PRO A 10 -3.91 0.29 -14.92
C PRO A 10 -4.18 1.61 -15.64
N ASN A 11 -3.22 2.08 -16.45
CA ASN A 11 -3.30 3.33 -17.23
C ASN A 11 -3.41 4.64 -16.41
N SER A 12 -3.20 4.57 -15.10
CA SER A 12 -3.10 5.74 -14.24
C SER A 12 -1.65 6.26 -14.17
N GLY A 13 -1.49 7.57 -14.05
CA GLY A 13 -0.17 8.21 -13.95
C GLY A 13 0.49 8.09 -12.57
N THR A 14 1.74 8.51 -12.49
CA THR A 14 2.57 8.50 -11.26
C THR A 14 1.90 9.19 -10.08
N ALA A 15 1.21 10.32 -10.31
CA ALA A 15 0.46 11.03 -9.27
C ALA A 15 -0.66 10.18 -8.64
N ARG A 16 -1.26 9.26 -9.40
CA ARG A 16 -2.27 8.33 -8.88
C ARG A 16 -1.65 7.16 -8.13
N LYS A 17 -0.45 6.71 -8.52
CA LYS A 17 0.32 5.73 -7.72
C LYS A 17 0.63 6.30 -6.35
N ASP A 18 1.06 7.56 -6.29
CA ASP A 18 1.31 8.20 -5.01
C ASP A 18 0.03 8.39 -4.19
N SER A 19 -0.99 9.05 -4.75
CA SER A 19 -2.20 9.39 -3.99
C SER A 19 -3.05 8.18 -3.58
N VAL A 20 -3.07 7.11 -4.37
CA VAL A 20 -3.91 5.92 -4.08
C VAL A 20 -3.09 4.78 -3.51
N ASP A 21 -2.04 4.33 -4.22
CA ASP A 21 -1.31 3.13 -3.81
C ASP A 21 -0.51 3.36 -2.53
N ARG A 22 -0.08 4.61 -2.26
CA ARG A 22 0.50 5.03 -0.97
C ARG A 22 -0.47 5.81 -0.09
N GLY A 23 -0.89 7.00 -0.53
CA GLY A 23 -1.63 7.95 0.30
C GLY A 23 -2.93 7.39 0.86
N ALA A 24 -3.78 6.78 0.03
CA ALA A 24 -5.02 6.20 0.49
C ALA A 24 -4.82 4.95 1.38
N ALA A 25 -3.75 4.19 1.17
CA ALA A 25 -3.42 3.05 2.02
C ALA A 25 -3.05 3.49 3.45
N VAL A 26 -2.24 4.56 3.56
CA VAL A 26 -1.87 5.20 4.84
C VAL A 26 -3.11 5.78 5.53
N LEU A 27 -3.92 6.55 4.78
CA LEU A 27 -5.14 7.17 5.31
C LEU A 27 -6.14 6.11 5.82
N PHE A 28 -6.27 4.99 5.12
CA PHE A 28 -7.14 3.90 5.56
C PHE A 28 -6.61 3.18 6.81
N ALA A 29 -5.27 3.07 6.96
CA ALA A 29 -4.65 2.58 8.18
C ALA A 29 -4.88 3.52 9.37
N ASP A 30 -4.78 4.84 9.17
CA ASP A 30 -5.12 5.86 10.18
C ASP A 30 -6.58 5.69 10.64
N ALA A 31 -7.50 5.58 9.69
CA ALA A 31 -8.91 5.38 9.97
C ALA A 31 -9.19 4.07 10.71
N ALA A 32 -8.50 2.98 10.36
CA ALA A 32 -8.61 1.71 11.06
C ALA A 32 -8.18 1.82 12.52
N GLN A 33 -7.07 2.52 12.80
CA GLN A 33 -6.63 2.77 14.18
C GLN A 33 -7.62 3.64 14.94
N ALA A 34 -8.10 4.73 14.34
CA ALA A 34 -9.09 5.62 14.96
C ALA A 34 -10.40 4.89 15.29
N ALA A 35 -10.80 3.92 14.46
CA ALA A 35 -11.97 3.08 14.67
C ALA A 35 -11.73 1.91 15.65
N GLY A 36 -10.51 1.75 16.20
CA GLY A 36 -10.16 0.63 17.09
C GLY A 36 -10.05 -0.73 16.39
N VAL A 37 -9.96 -0.76 15.05
CA VAL A 37 -9.82 -2.00 14.28
C VAL A 37 -8.37 -2.46 14.30
N ARG A 38 -8.09 -3.56 14.98
CA ARG A 38 -6.72 -4.11 15.05
C ARG A 38 -6.33 -4.94 13.84
N ARG A 39 -7.18 -5.89 13.41
CA ARG A 39 -6.89 -6.76 12.26
C ARG A 39 -6.97 -5.95 10.96
N TYR A 40 -5.83 -5.77 10.32
CA TYR A 40 -5.67 -4.96 9.11
C TYR A 40 -5.01 -5.77 8.00
N ILE A 41 -5.60 -5.77 6.81
CA ILE A 41 -5.02 -6.46 5.65
C ILE A 41 -4.83 -5.43 4.55
N VAL A 42 -3.67 -5.45 3.90
CA VAL A 42 -3.42 -4.68 2.68
C VAL A 42 -3.01 -5.59 1.55
N VAL A 43 -3.66 -5.43 0.40
CA VAL A 43 -3.29 -6.09 -0.85
C VAL A 43 -2.26 -5.19 -1.55
N SER A 44 -1.01 -5.62 -1.46
CA SER A 44 0.16 -4.97 -2.03
C SER A 44 0.54 -5.63 -3.36
N SER A 45 1.83 -5.65 -3.69
CA SER A 45 2.37 -6.21 -4.92
C SER A 45 3.61 -7.05 -4.67
N MET A 46 3.81 -8.12 -5.45
CA MET A 46 5.14 -8.69 -5.63
C MET A 46 6.11 -7.59 -6.12
N GLY A 47 7.33 -7.60 -5.59
CA GLY A 47 8.34 -6.57 -5.89
C GLY A 47 8.13 -5.22 -5.19
N ALA A 48 7.12 -5.06 -4.32
CA ALA A 48 6.93 -3.81 -3.58
C ALA A 48 8.15 -3.51 -2.67
N ASP A 49 8.88 -2.47 -3.02
CA ASP A 49 10.12 -2.04 -2.38
C ASP A 49 10.19 -0.50 -2.42
N PRO A 50 10.25 0.19 -1.26
CA PRO A 50 10.33 1.65 -1.22
C PRO A 50 11.57 2.21 -1.93
N ASP A 51 12.63 1.41 -2.06
CA ASP A 51 13.91 1.80 -2.66
C ASP A 51 14.07 1.26 -4.10
N HIS A 52 13.00 0.72 -4.71
CA HIS A 52 13.03 0.17 -6.07
C HIS A 52 13.57 1.21 -7.08
N PRO A 53 14.57 0.88 -7.91
CA PRO A 53 15.19 1.82 -8.85
C PRO A 53 14.35 2.06 -10.11
N GLY A 54 14.70 3.09 -10.89
CA GLY A 54 14.07 3.38 -12.19
C GLY A 54 12.94 4.40 -12.14
N ASP A 55 12.55 4.91 -13.30
CA ASP A 55 11.63 6.04 -13.45
C ASP A 55 10.37 5.70 -14.26
N GLU A 56 10.19 4.43 -14.64
CA GLU A 56 8.97 4.02 -15.31
C GLU A 56 7.78 4.07 -14.33
N VAL A 57 6.56 4.17 -14.88
CA VAL A 57 5.34 4.21 -14.06
C VAL A 57 5.23 2.98 -13.16
N PHE A 58 5.71 1.83 -13.63
CA PHE A 58 5.74 0.61 -12.83
C PHE A 58 6.75 0.68 -11.67
N ASP A 59 7.92 1.30 -11.88
CA ASP A 59 8.91 1.52 -10.82
C ASP A 59 8.34 2.43 -9.71
N VAL A 60 7.65 3.51 -10.11
CA VAL A 60 6.94 4.40 -9.19
C VAL A 60 5.84 3.66 -8.43
N TYR A 61 5.14 2.74 -9.10
CA TYR A 61 4.15 1.88 -8.45
C TYR A 61 4.77 0.96 -7.40
N LEU A 62 5.91 0.32 -7.68
CA LEU A 62 6.60 -0.55 -6.72
C LEU A 62 7.11 0.23 -5.51
N ARG A 63 7.64 1.45 -5.73
CA ARG A 63 8.01 2.37 -4.63
C ARG A 63 6.80 2.78 -3.80
N ALA A 64 5.70 3.15 -4.44
CA ALA A 64 4.48 3.56 -3.73
C ALA A 64 3.93 2.43 -2.85
N LYS A 65 3.83 1.20 -3.39
CA LYS A 65 3.42 0.01 -2.63
C LYS A 65 4.42 -0.33 -1.53
N GLY A 66 5.72 -0.24 -1.80
CA GLY A 66 6.76 -0.47 -0.82
C GLY A 66 6.72 0.51 0.35
N ALA A 67 6.49 1.79 0.06
CA ALA A 67 6.32 2.82 1.08
C ALA A 67 5.03 2.60 1.92
N ALA A 68 3.93 2.20 1.30
CA ALA A 68 2.70 1.84 2.02
C ALA A 68 2.92 0.63 2.95
N ASP A 69 3.61 -0.40 2.47
CA ASP A 69 3.95 -1.58 3.26
C ASP A 69 4.83 -1.22 4.46
N ALA A 70 5.82 -0.35 4.27
CA ALA A 70 6.71 0.12 5.33
C ALA A 70 5.94 0.90 6.41
N ASP A 71 5.03 1.79 5.99
CA ASP A 71 4.16 2.54 6.89
C ASP A 71 3.29 1.58 7.72
N VAL A 72 2.57 0.65 7.08
CA VAL A 72 1.73 -0.34 7.78
C VAL A 72 2.54 -1.18 8.77
N ARG A 73 3.75 -1.62 8.41
CA ARG A 73 4.63 -2.40 9.31
C ARG A 73 5.07 -1.60 10.53
N SER A 74 5.21 -0.29 10.41
CA SER A 74 5.64 0.57 11.52
C SER A 74 4.55 0.78 12.59
N ARG A 75 3.29 0.46 12.28
CA ARG A 75 2.13 0.70 13.15
C ARG A 75 1.92 -0.44 14.14
N SER A 76 2.39 -0.27 15.37
CA SER A 76 2.25 -1.25 16.46
C SER A 76 0.80 -1.52 16.91
N ALA A 77 -0.14 -0.64 16.58
CA ALA A 77 -1.56 -0.81 16.93
C ALA A 77 -2.33 -1.75 15.99
N LEU A 78 -1.72 -2.16 14.86
CA LEU A 78 -2.36 -3.01 13.86
C LEU A 78 -1.78 -4.43 13.88
N ASP A 79 -2.68 -5.41 13.97
CA ASP A 79 -2.40 -6.82 13.66
C ASP A 79 -2.42 -6.96 12.13
N TRP A 80 -1.35 -6.53 11.47
CA TRP A 80 -1.32 -6.39 10.01
C TRP A 80 -1.03 -7.71 9.26
N THR A 81 -1.53 -7.79 8.03
CA THR A 81 -1.11 -8.77 7.02
C THR A 81 -0.94 -8.05 5.70
N ILE A 82 0.24 -8.20 5.09
CA ILE A 82 0.57 -7.61 3.78
C ILE A 82 0.62 -8.76 2.77
N LEU A 83 -0.38 -8.83 1.90
CA LEU A 83 -0.41 -9.82 0.82
C LEU A 83 0.28 -9.23 -0.41
N ARG A 84 1.32 -9.91 -0.91
CA ARG A 84 2.07 -9.51 -2.11
C ARG A 84 1.85 -10.51 -3.25
N PRO A 85 0.69 -10.44 -3.95
CA PRO A 85 0.40 -11.33 -5.07
C PRO A 85 1.35 -11.09 -6.24
N GLY A 86 1.61 -12.15 -7.01
CA GLY A 86 2.27 -12.08 -8.32
C GLY A 86 1.30 -11.68 -9.43
N MET A 87 1.51 -12.14 -10.66
CA MET A 87 0.52 -11.95 -11.73
C MET A 87 -0.82 -12.61 -11.34
N LEU A 88 -1.90 -11.85 -11.54
CA LEU A 88 -3.29 -12.23 -11.37
C LEU A 88 -4.03 -12.13 -12.71
#